data_AF-A0A2N2WEK5-F1
#
_entry.id   AF-A0A2N2WEK5-F1
#
_cell.length_a   1.000
_cell.length_b   1.000
_cell.length_c   1.000
_cell.angle_alpha   90.00
_cell.angle_beta   90.00
_cell.angle_gamma   90.00
#
_symmetry.space_group_name_H-M   'P 1'
#
loop_
_entity.id
_entity.type
_entity.pdbx_description
1 polymer ?
#
loop_
_entity_poly.entity_id
_entity_poly.type
_entity_poly.pdbx_seq_one_letter_code
_entity_poly.pdbx_strand_id
1 'polypeptide(L)' 'PGQIEIRISDNGNGIPGEVKDKIFQPFFTTKPTGQGTGLGLSLSYEIVTKGHGGTLVLESTKEHGTTFIVRLPR' A
#
# COMPACT_ATOMS: atom_id res chain seq x y z
N PRO A 1 -15.77 5.35 19.87
CA PRO A 1 -15.77 4.46 18.67
C PRO A 1 -14.40 3.81 18.50
N GLY A 2 -14.33 2.49 18.40
CA GLY A 2 -13.08 1.76 18.18
C GLY A 2 -12.74 1.63 16.70
N GLN A 3 -11.46 1.53 16.37
CA GLN A 3 -10.96 1.24 15.03
C GLN A 3 -10.11 -0.05 15.10
N ILE A 4 -10.10 -0.86 14.05
CA ILE A 4 -9.18 -2.00 13.91
C ILE A 4 -8.00 -1.52 13.05
N GLU A 5 -6.78 -1.65 13.55
CA GLU A 5 -5.54 -1.35 12.81
C GLU A 5 -4.77 -2.64 12.52
N ILE A 6 -4.36 -2.81 11.27
CA ILE A 6 -3.54 -3.93 10.79
C ILE A 6 -2.28 -3.34 10.17
N ARG A 7 -1.12 -3.81 10.61
CA ARG A 7 0.18 -3.40 10.09
C ARG A 7 0.86 -4.57 9.37
N ILE A 8 1.30 -4.32 8.14
CA ILE A 8 2.08 -5.26 7.34
C ILE A 8 3.44 -4.63 7.10
N SER A 9 4.47 -5.16 7.75
CA SER A 9 5.83 -4.64 7.68
C SER A 9 6.76 -5.62 6.97
N ASP A 10 7.66 -5.07 6.15
CA ASP A 10 8.76 -5.79 5.54
C ASP A 10 10.11 -5.12 5.88
N ASN A 11 11.20 -5.83 5.58
CA ASN A 11 12.57 -5.39 5.76
C ASN A 11 13.32 -5.18 4.42
N GLY A 12 12.58 -4.86 3.35
CA GLY A 12 13.15 -4.61 2.03
C GLY A 12 13.76 -3.21 1.88
N ASN A 13 13.98 -2.76 0.65
CA ASN A 13 14.67 -1.50 0.37
C ASN A 13 13.78 -0.25 0.54
N GLY A 14 12.53 -0.43 0.98
CA GLY A 14 11.54 0.64 1.07
C GLY A 14 11.08 1.17 -0.28
N ILE A 15 10.24 2.22 -0.22
CA ILE A 15 9.63 2.89 -1.36
C ILE A 15 10.18 4.32 -1.45
N PRO A 16 10.85 4.70 -2.56
CA PRO A 16 11.30 6.06 -2.79
C PRO A 16 10.14 7.06 -2.76
N GLY A 17 10.38 8.26 -2.22
CA GLY A 17 9.35 9.30 -2.09
C GLY A 17 8.65 9.64 -3.41
N GLU A 18 9.40 9.67 -4.51
CA GLU A 18 8.94 10.02 -5.86
C GLU A 18 7.84 9.09 -6.42
N VAL A 19 7.73 7.87 -5.91
CA VAL A 19 6.75 6.88 -6.39
C VAL A 19 5.62 6.62 -5.40
N LYS A 20 5.68 7.16 -4.17
CA LYS A 20 4.68 6.90 -3.11
C LYS A 20 3.26 7.22 -3.54
N ASP A 21 3.06 8.31 -4.28
CA ASP A 21 1.72 8.71 -4.76
C ASP A 21 1.24 7.86 -5.95
N LYS A 22 2.17 7.18 -6.64
CA LYS A 22 1.88 6.38 -7.83
C LYS A 22 1.57 4.92 -7.50
N ILE A 23 2.02 4.39 -6.35
CA ILE A 23 1.91 2.95 -6.06
C ILE A 23 0.47 2.43 -5.97
N PHE A 24 -0.50 3.32 -5.72
CA PHE A 24 -1.93 2.99 -5.67
C PHE A 24 -2.63 3.19 -7.02
N GLN A 25 -1.94 3.71 -8.04
CA GLN A 25 -2.49 3.83 -9.38
C GLN A 25 -2.58 2.44 -10.04
N PRO A 26 -3.71 2.12 -10.69
CA PRO A 26 -3.82 0.88 -11.47
C PRO A 26 -2.68 0.75 -12.48
N PHE A 27 -2.14 -0.46 -12.60
CA PHE A 27 -1.07 -0.84 -13.54
C PHE A 27 0.31 -0.24 -13.23
N PHE A 28 0.47 0.56 -12.18
CA PHE A 28 1.80 1.03 -11.77
C PHE A 28 2.64 -0.14 -11.24
N THR A 29 3.87 -0.26 -11.74
CA THR A 29 4.83 -1.26 -11.26
C THR A 29 6.26 -0.80 -11.52
N THR A 30 7.17 -1.12 -10.60
CA THR A 30 8.63 -0.99 -10.80
C THR A 30 9.26 -2.30 -11.28
N LYS A 31 8.49 -3.39 -11.35
CA LYS A 31 8.95 -4.68 -11.85
C LYS A 31 9.10 -4.64 -13.38
N PRO A 32 10.03 -5.42 -13.96
CA PRO A 32 10.16 -5.55 -15.40
C PRO A 32 8.86 -6.00 -16.08
N THR A 33 8.74 -5.66 -17.36
CA THR A 33 7.60 -6.06 -18.21
C THR A 33 7.38 -7.58 -18.13
N GLY A 34 6.13 -7.99 -17.94
CA GLY A 34 5.75 -9.40 -17.82
C GLY A 34 5.83 -10.01 -16.41
N GLN A 35 6.33 -9.29 -15.40
CA GLN A 35 6.46 -9.80 -14.02
C GLN A 35 5.35 -9.34 -13.05
N GLY A 36 4.20 -8.96 -13.58
CA GLY A 36 3.03 -8.57 -12.79
C GLY A 36 2.12 -7.61 -13.54
N THR A 37 0.90 -7.46 -13.02
CA THR A 37 -0.12 -6.57 -13.61
C THR A 37 -0.11 -5.16 -13.02
N GLY A 38 0.55 -4.95 -11.88
CA GLY A 38 0.52 -3.66 -11.16
C GLY A 38 -0.84 -3.33 -10.54
N LEU A 39 -1.72 -4.33 -10.33
CA LEU A 39 -3.09 -4.09 -9.83
C LEU A 39 -3.25 -4.26 -8.31
N GLY A 40 -2.36 -4.99 -7.65
CA GLY A 40 -2.55 -5.42 -6.25
C GLY A 40 -2.85 -4.27 -5.30
N LEU A 41 -1.98 -3.26 -5.23
CA LEU A 41 -2.15 -2.11 -4.33
C LEU A 41 -3.36 -1.24 -4.69
N SER A 42 -3.65 -1.06 -5.99
CA SER A 42 -4.84 -0.31 -6.40
C SER A 42 -6.13 -0.97 -5.92
N LEU A 43 -6.23 -2.30 -6.05
CA LEU A 43 -7.37 -3.07 -5.58
C LEU A 43 -7.47 -3.05 -4.05
N SER A 44 -6.35 -3.26 -3.35
CA SER A 44 -6.32 -3.17 -1.88
C SER A 44 -6.77 -1.80 -1.38
N TYR A 45 -6.34 -0.72 -2.04
CA TYR A 45 -6.76 0.64 -1.70
C TYR A 45 -8.26 0.82 -1.87
N GLU A 46 -8.84 0.39 -2.98
CA GLU A 46 -10.28 0.48 -3.21
C GLU A 46 -11.09 -0.38 -2.24
N ILE A 47 -10.66 -1.63 -1.99
CA ILE A 47 -11.32 -2.52 -1.04
C ILE A 47 -11.35 -1.88 0.35
N VAL A 48 -10.22 -1.34 0.81
CA VAL A 48 -10.13 -0.73 2.14
C VAL A 48 -10.93 0.57 2.21
N THR A 49 -10.72 1.49 1.27
CA THR A 49 -11.30 2.85 1.34
C THR A 49 -12.75 2.90 0.90
N LYS A 50 -13.07 2.35 -0.27
CA LYS A 50 -14.43 2.36 -0.85
C LYS A 50 -15.28 1.21 -0.32
N GLY A 51 -14.70 0.01 -0.20
CA GLY A 51 -15.43 -1.19 0.21
C GLY A 51 -15.75 -1.24 1.70
N HIS A 52 -14.83 -0.75 2.55
CA HIS A 52 -14.95 -0.86 4.01
C HIS A 52 -14.95 0.49 4.75
N GLY A 53 -14.86 1.63 4.04
CA GLY A 53 -14.82 2.96 4.67
C GLY A 53 -13.58 3.19 5.54
N GLY A 54 -12.50 2.46 5.27
CA GLY A 54 -11.24 2.51 6.00
C GLY A 54 -10.18 3.40 5.36
N THR A 55 -8.94 3.27 5.86
CA THR A 55 -7.77 3.96 5.32
C THR A 55 -6.63 2.97 5.08
N LEU A 56 -5.93 3.11 3.97
CA LEU A 56 -4.66 2.42 3.69
C LEU A 56 -3.57 3.48 3.52
N VAL A 57 -2.60 3.51 4.43
CA VAL A 57 -1.45 4.41 4.38
C VAL A 57 -0.15 3.62 4.42
N LEU A 58 0.96 4.27 4.05
CA LEU A 58 2.29 3.65 4.09
C LEU A 58 3.26 4.50 4.91
N GLU A 59 4.10 3.81 5.67
CA GLU A 59 5.28 4.36 6.29
C GLU A 59 6.47 3.65 5.65
N SER A 60 7.32 4.40 4.94
CA SER A 60 8.48 3.81 4.28
C SER A 60 9.61 4.81 4.18
N THR A 61 10.80 4.31 4.48
CA THR A 61 12.06 5.01 4.36
C THR A 61 12.97 4.15 3.49
N LYS A 62 13.69 4.79 2.56
CA LYS A 62 14.63 4.08 1.67
C LYS A 62 15.65 3.30 2.51
N GLU A 63 15.93 2.06 2.12
CA GLU A 63 16.80 1.10 2.78
C GLU A 63 16.36 0.61 4.18
N HIS A 64 15.11 0.90 4.60
CA HIS A 64 14.60 0.52 5.94
C HIS A 64 13.24 -0.19 5.90
N GLY A 65 12.84 -0.72 4.74
CA GLY A 65 11.58 -1.44 4.57
C GLY A 65 10.35 -0.55 4.37
N THR A 66 9.20 -1.20 4.33
CA THR A 66 7.89 -0.55 4.22
C THR A 66 6.94 -1.14 5.25
N THR A 67 6.08 -0.29 5.81
CA THR A 67 4.93 -0.69 6.61
C THR A 67 3.66 -0.15 5.97
N PHE A 68 2.77 -1.04 5.55
CA PHE A 68 1.41 -0.69 5.15
C PHE A 68 0.51 -0.76 6.38
N ILE A 69 -0.30 0.29 6.58
CA ILE A 69 -1.19 0.42 7.73
C ILE A 69 -2.62 0.51 7.20
N VAL A 70 -3.39 -0.54 7.44
CA VAL A 70 -4.83 -0.61 7.16
C VAL A 70 -5.58 -0.27 8.42
N ARG A 71 -6.54 0.65 8.34
CA ARG A 71 -7.44 0.97 9.44
C ARG A 71 -8.88 0.83 9.01
N LEU A 72 -9.67 0.08 9.75
CA LEU A 72 -11.07 -0.21 9.44
C LEU A 72 -11.98 0.23 10.60
N PRO A 73 -13.19 0.74 10.29
CA PRO A 73 -14.22 0.94 11.32
C PRO A 73 -14.54 -0.39 12.01
N ARG A 74 -14.91 -0.33 13.30
CA ARG A 74 -15.54 -1.47 13.98
C ARG A 74 -17.01 -1.59 13.62
#